data_AF-A0A4Y9ZWI9-F1
#
_entry.id   AF-A0A4Y9ZWI9-F1
#
_cell.length_a   1.000
_cell.length_b   1.000
_cell.length_c   1.000
_cell.angle_alpha   90.00
_cell.angle_beta   90.00
_cell.angle_gamma   90.00
#
_symmetry.space_group_name_H-M   'P 1'
#
loop_
_entity.id
_entity.type
_entity.pdbx_description
1 polymer ?
#
loop_
_entity_poly.entity_id
_entity_poly.type
_entity_poly.pdbx_seq_one_letter_code
_entity_poly.pdbx_strand_id
1 'polypeptide(L)'
;NPVVKAFAAEMAVPAMEECMAALGGQGYMEENIIGRLVRDTMVEKIWEGTAAVLSLDLLRSMKVEGAWDAFLEWTMIIMASVPRDLQEKLDGPIGFLRVAIKDLEAAYKPPMHPLVPRAALFLFSYVASSLYLLEHAVWSFVSHQAERETDVEAFIRWVEEGGLKTVQEDIKKILTSPETRSETDKALVYGKDARSKL
;
A
#
# COMPACT_ATOMS: atom_id res chain seq x y z
N ASN A 1 5.77 13.45 2.37
CA ASN A 1 4.73 12.45 2.71
C ASN A 1 5.39 11.07 2.64
N PRO A 2 5.67 10.40 3.78
CA PRO A 2 6.43 9.13 3.81
C PRO A 2 5.72 7.98 3.09
N VAL A 3 4.38 7.98 3.09
CA VAL A 3 3.53 6.97 2.44
C VAL A 3 3.73 7.02 0.93
N VAL A 4 3.45 8.19 0.33
CA VAL A 4 3.52 8.39 -1.13
C VAL A 4 4.92 8.10 -1.65
N LYS A 5 5.95 8.61 -0.96
CA LYS A 5 7.35 8.37 -1.31
C LYS A 5 7.63 6.86 -1.36
N ALA A 6 7.46 6.18 -0.23
CA ALA A 6 7.82 4.76 -0.12
C ALA A 6 7.02 3.90 -1.09
N PHE A 7 5.71 4.12 -1.19
CA PHE A 7 4.84 3.31 -2.03
C PHE A 7 5.14 3.50 -3.52
N ALA A 8 5.20 4.74 -4.00
CA ALA A 8 5.49 5.01 -5.40
C ALA A 8 6.87 4.46 -5.80
N ALA A 9 7.89 4.68 -4.98
CA ALA A 9 9.22 4.13 -5.23
C ALA A 9 9.22 2.60 -5.30
N GLU A 10 8.53 1.93 -4.37
CA GLU A 10 8.49 0.47 -4.31
C GLU A 10 7.73 -0.16 -5.48
N MET A 11 6.66 0.49 -5.96
CA MET A 11 5.83 0.04 -7.08
C MET A 11 6.42 0.36 -8.46
N ALA A 12 7.20 1.44 -8.60
CA ALA A 12 7.61 1.93 -9.91
C ALA A 12 8.49 0.95 -10.69
N VAL A 13 9.49 0.34 -10.04
CA VAL A 13 10.40 -0.59 -10.74
C VAL A 13 9.69 -1.87 -11.20
N PRO A 14 8.93 -2.60 -10.36
CA PRO A 14 8.16 -3.76 -10.83
C PRO A 14 7.21 -3.43 -11.98
N ALA A 15 6.53 -2.28 -11.93
CA ALA A 15 5.66 -1.85 -13.03
C ALA A 15 6.43 -1.61 -14.33
N MET A 16 7.61 -0.98 -14.27
CA MET A 16 8.49 -0.79 -15.43
C MET A 16 9.05 -2.12 -15.96
N GLU A 17 9.36 -3.07 -15.08
CA GLU A 17 9.80 -4.42 -15.48
C GLU A 17 8.70 -5.17 -16.24
N GLU A 18 7.45 -5.09 -15.80
CA GLU A 18 6.30 -5.64 -16.53
C GLU A 18 6.11 -4.98 -17.90
N CYS A 19 6.21 -3.64 -17.96
CA CYS A 19 6.16 -2.91 -19.23
C CYS A 19 7.32 -3.33 -20.16
N MET A 20 8.53 -3.54 -19.62
CA MET A 20 9.69 -3.99 -20.37
C MET A 20 9.47 -5.38 -20.95
N ALA A 21 8.94 -6.31 -20.15
CA ALA A 21 8.60 -7.65 -20.58
C ALA A 21 7.50 -7.65 -21.66
N ALA A 22 6.49 -6.78 -21.53
CA ALA A 22 5.40 -6.66 -22.50
C ALA A 22 5.87 -6.22 -23.90
N LEU A 23 7.00 -5.51 -24.00
CA LEU A 23 7.64 -5.13 -25.27
C LEU A 23 8.45 -6.27 -25.90
N GLY A 24 8.59 -7.42 -25.22
CA GLY A 24 9.40 -8.55 -25.66
C GLY A 24 10.88 -8.16 -25.83
N GLY A 25 11.53 -8.72 -26.86
CA GLY A 25 12.95 -8.46 -27.13
C GLY A 25 13.27 -6.97 -27.33
N GLN A 26 12.32 -6.18 -27.84
CA GLN A 26 12.50 -4.72 -27.98
C GLN A 26 12.66 -4.05 -26.62
N GLY A 27 11.90 -4.46 -25.60
CA GLY A 27 12.03 -3.90 -24.26
C GLY A 27 13.44 -4.01 -23.68
N TYR A 28 14.21 -5.02 -24.11
CA TYR A 28 15.59 -5.24 -23.65
C TYR A 28 16.66 -4.47 -24.43
N MET A 29 16.31 -3.78 -25.51
CA MET A 29 17.26 -2.98 -26.29
C MET A 29 17.51 -1.63 -25.61
N GLU A 30 18.76 -1.20 -25.47
CA GLU A 30 19.12 0.08 -24.81
C GLU A 30 18.64 1.31 -25.58
N GLU A 31 18.37 1.17 -26.88
CA GLU A 31 17.71 2.18 -27.72
C GLU A 31 16.28 2.46 -27.23
N ASN A 32 15.63 1.46 -26.62
CA ASN A 32 14.40 1.67 -25.87
C ASN A 32 14.75 2.16 -24.46
N ILE A 33 14.17 3.28 -24.05
CA ILE A 33 14.56 3.96 -22.81
C ILE A 33 14.21 3.20 -21.52
N ILE A 34 13.42 2.12 -21.59
CA ILE A 34 12.83 1.46 -20.42
C ILE A 34 13.89 0.84 -19.49
N GLY A 35 14.95 0.24 -20.04
CA GLY A 35 16.05 -0.30 -19.23
C GLY A 35 16.78 0.80 -18.45
N ARG A 36 16.89 2.00 -19.03
CA ARG A 36 17.43 3.18 -18.34
C ARG A 36 16.48 3.67 -17.25
N LEU A 37 15.18 3.75 -17.54
CA LEU A 37 14.17 4.16 -16.56
C LEU A 37 14.17 3.25 -15.33
N VAL A 38 14.29 1.93 -15.50
CA VAL A 38 14.42 0.98 -14.39
C VAL A 38 15.64 1.31 -13.53
N ARG A 39 16.82 1.50 -14.16
CA ARG A 39 18.07 1.83 -13.45
C ARG A 39 17.97 3.16 -12.70
N ASP A 40 17.42 4.18 -13.33
CA ASP A 40 17.30 5.53 -12.75
C ASP A 40 16.28 5.54 -11.61
N THR A 41 15.18 4.80 -11.75
CA THR A 41 14.11 4.74 -10.73
C THR A 41 14.52 3.96 -9.48
N MET A 42 15.49 3.05 -9.57
CA MET A 42 15.98 2.30 -8.40
C MET A 42 16.51 3.21 -7.28
N VAL A 43 17.02 4.41 -7.62
CA VAL A 43 17.48 5.37 -6.61
C VAL A 43 16.36 5.83 -5.68
N GLU A 44 15.11 5.85 -6.17
CA GLU A 44 13.95 6.30 -5.40
C GLU A 44 13.67 5.44 -4.18
N LYS A 45 14.03 4.15 -4.22
CA LYS A 45 13.89 3.25 -3.05
C LYS A 45 14.94 3.51 -1.97
N ILE A 46 16.01 4.25 -2.29
CA ILE A 46 17.23 4.35 -1.48
C ILE A 46 17.35 5.74 -0.87
N TRP A 47 17.40 6.79 -1.70
CA TRP A 47 17.63 8.14 -1.23
C TRP A 47 16.42 8.70 -0.48
N GLU A 48 16.60 9.74 0.32
CA GLU A 48 15.51 10.41 1.05
C GLU A 48 14.65 9.47 1.92
N GLY A 49 15.26 8.39 2.44
CA GLY A 49 14.65 7.41 3.35
C GLY A 49 14.13 6.15 2.67
N THR A 50 14.67 4.98 3.05
CA THR A 50 14.15 3.70 2.58
C THR A 50 12.73 3.44 3.10
N ALA A 51 11.99 2.51 2.50
CA ALA A 51 10.66 2.14 2.99
C ALA A 51 10.66 1.70 4.47
N ALA A 52 11.77 1.11 4.97
CA ALA A 52 11.93 0.80 6.39
C ALA A 52 11.97 2.08 7.25
N VAL A 53 12.81 3.05 6.89
CA VAL A 53 12.93 4.34 7.60
C VAL A 53 11.61 5.12 7.53
N LEU A 54 11.02 5.23 6.34
CA LEU A 54 9.76 5.95 6.14
C LEU A 54 8.57 5.29 6.85
N SER A 55 8.60 3.97 7.05
CA SER A 55 7.59 3.30 7.87
C SER A 55 7.62 3.73 9.34
N LEU A 56 8.81 4.00 9.87
CA LEU A 56 8.98 4.52 11.22
C LEU A 56 8.60 6.00 11.32
N ASP A 57 8.84 6.78 10.26
CA ASP A 57 8.38 8.17 10.17
C ASP A 57 6.85 8.28 10.07
N LEU A 58 6.20 7.37 9.33
CA LEU A 58 4.75 7.24 9.33
C LEU A 58 4.23 6.88 10.73
N LEU A 59 4.86 5.93 11.40
CA LEU A 59 4.51 5.57 12.78
C LEU A 59 4.64 6.77 13.73
N ARG A 60 5.72 7.56 13.60
CA ARG A 60 5.91 8.80 14.37
C ARG A 60 4.78 9.79 14.09
N SER A 61 4.38 9.94 12.83
CA SER A 61 3.31 10.86 12.42
C SER A 61 1.94 10.44 12.98
N MET A 62 1.65 9.13 13.01
CA MET A 62 0.40 8.58 13.55
C MET A 62 0.30 8.65 15.09
N LYS A 63 1.38 8.99 15.79
CA LYS A 63 1.37 9.25 17.24
C LYS A 63 0.97 10.69 17.59
N VAL A 64 0.89 11.58 16.61
CA VAL A 64 0.40 12.94 16.83
C VAL A 64 -1.09 12.87 17.18
N GLU A 65 -1.49 13.59 18.23
CA GLU A 65 -2.87 13.64 18.70
C GLU A 65 -3.82 14.07 17.56
N GLY A 66 -4.93 13.36 17.40
CA GLY A 66 -5.93 13.61 16.35
C GLY A 66 -5.55 13.15 14.94
N ALA A 67 -4.32 12.67 14.69
CA ALA A 67 -3.92 12.22 13.35
C ALA A 67 -4.76 11.03 12.85
N TRP A 68 -5.02 10.07 13.74
CA TRP A 68 -5.86 8.90 13.45
C TRP A 68 -7.33 9.29 13.27
N ASP A 69 -7.84 10.19 14.11
CA ASP A 69 -9.23 10.64 14.02
C ASP A 69 -9.49 11.36 12.70
N ALA A 70 -8.58 12.26 12.30
CA ALA A 70 -8.65 12.96 11.02
C ALA A 70 -8.60 12.00 9.83
N PHE A 71 -7.75 10.97 9.90
CA PHE A 71 -7.69 9.94 8.85
C PHE A 71 -9.01 9.16 8.76
N LEU A 72 -9.54 8.70 9.89
CA LEU A 72 -10.80 7.95 9.94
C LEU A 72 -11.98 8.80 9.47
N GLU A 73 -12.05 10.06 9.88
CA GLU A 73 -13.05 11.02 9.42
C GLU A 73 -13.02 11.16 7.89
N TRP A 74 -11.84 11.37 7.30
CA TRP A 74 -11.68 11.40 5.85
C TRP A 74 -12.17 10.10 5.19
N THR A 75 -11.80 8.93 5.72
CA THR A 75 -12.25 7.65 5.15
C THR A 75 -13.78 7.52 5.17
N MET A 76 -14.43 7.96 6.26
CA MET A 76 -15.88 7.90 6.41
C MET A 76 -16.59 8.84 5.44
N ILE A 77 -16.08 10.06 5.26
CA ILE A 77 -16.62 11.05 4.31
C ILE A 77 -16.60 10.47 2.88
N ILE A 78 -15.47 9.94 2.45
CA ILE A 78 -15.34 9.40 1.08
C ILE A 78 -16.24 8.18 0.89
N MET A 79 -16.26 7.22 1.81
CA MET A 79 -17.13 6.05 1.70
C MET A 79 -18.63 6.40 1.73
N ALA A 80 -19.01 7.47 2.46
CA ALA A 80 -20.39 7.95 2.51
C ALA A 80 -20.83 8.75 1.27
N SER A 81 -19.87 9.22 0.46
CA SER A 81 -20.15 10.00 -0.75
C SER A 81 -20.71 9.18 -1.92
N VAL A 82 -20.70 7.86 -1.80
CA VAL A 82 -21.10 6.92 -2.87
C VAL A 82 -22.58 7.10 -3.24
N PRO A 83 -22.91 7.46 -4.50
CA PRO A 83 -24.28 7.61 -4.97
C PRO A 83 -25.08 6.32 -4.83
N ARG A 84 -26.40 6.43 -4.62
CA ARG A 84 -27.30 5.27 -4.47
C ARG A 84 -27.18 4.28 -5.62
N ASP A 85 -27.05 4.77 -6.84
CA ASP A 85 -26.95 3.98 -8.06
C ASP A 85 -25.68 3.10 -8.11
N LEU A 86 -24.65 3.45 -7.34
CA LEU A 86 -23.40 2.68 -7.24
C LEU A 86 -23.32 1.80 -5.99
N GLN A 87 -24.25 1.91 -5.04
CA GLN A 87 -24.16 1.22 -3.75
C GLN A 87 -24.12 -0.30 -3.90
N GLU A 88 -25.02 -0.87 -4.70
CA GLU A 88 -25.06 -2.32 -4.91
C GLU A 88 -23.76 -2.83 -5.57
N LYS A 89 -23.27 -2.11 -6.59
CA LYS A 89 -22.05 -2.47 -7.31
C LYS A 89 -20.79 -2.37 -6.43
N LEU A 90 -20.76 -1.40 -5.50
CA LEU A 90 -19.59 -1.11 -4.68
C LEU A 90 -19.65 -1.69 -3.25
N ASP A 91 -20.72 -2.39 -2.88
CA ASP A 91 -20.91 -2.94 -1.53
C ASP A 91 -19.75 -3.87 -1.12
N GLY A 92 -19.38 -4.80 -2.00
CA GLY A 92 -18.26 -5.72 -1.79
C GLY A 92 -16.92 -5.00 -1.60
N PRO A 93 -16.44 -4.22 -2.58
CA PRO A 93 -15.20 -3.46 -2.47
C PRO A 93 -15.14 -2.51 -1.26
N ILE A 94 -16.22 -1.76 -0.99
CA ILE A 94 -16.30 -0.86 0.17
C ILE A 94 -16.30 -1.64 1.48
N GLY A 95 -17.01 -2.76 1.53
CA GLY A 95 -17.02 -3.67 2.67
C GLY A 95 -15.61 -4.19 2.98
N PHE A 96 -14.86 -4.58 1.95
CA PHE A 96 -13.49 -5.03 2.08
C PHE A 96 -12.56 -3.91 2.57
N LEU A 97 -12.67 -2.72 1.98
CA LEU A 97 -11.91 -1.53 2.38
C LEU A 97 -12.17 -1.15 3.85
N ARG A 98 -13.42 -1.26 4.31
CA ARG A 98 -13.79 -1.01 5.72
C ARG A 98 -13.10 -1.98 6.68
N VAL A 99 -12.98 -3.26 6.31
CA VAL A 99 -12.23 -4.25 7.11
C VAL A 99 -10.74 -3.92 7.10
N ALA A 100 -10.17 -3.53 5.95
CA ALA A 100 -8.77 -3.12 5.85
C ALA A 100 -8.44 -1.90 6.73
N ILE A 101 -9.32 -0.89 6.77
CA ILE A 101 -9.17 0.28 7.66
C ILE A 101 -9.15 -0.14 9.14
N LYS A 102 -10.03 -1.07 9.55
CA LYS A 102 -10.07 -1.59 10.93
C LYS A 102 -8.80 -2.37 11.28
N ASP A 103 -8.33 -3.22 10.37
CA ASP A 103 -7.09 -3.99 10.56
C ASP A 103 -5.87 -3.05 10.65
N LEU A 104 -5.86 -1.98 9.85
CA LEU A 104 -4.83 -0.94 9.92
C LEU A 104 -4.85 -0.24 11.28
N GLU A 105 -6.01 0.20 11.76
CA GLU A 105 -6.15 0.83 13.08
C GLU A 105 -5.66 -0.11 14.20
N ALA A 106 -6.05 -1.38 14.15
CA ALA A 106 -5.60 -2.39 15.11
C ALA A 106 -4.09 -2.59 15.09
N ALA A 107 -3.46 -2.56 13.90
CA ALA A 107 -2.02 -2.71 13.76
C ALA A 107 -1.22 -1.57 14.44
N TYR A 108 -1.80 -0.37 14.57
CA TYR A 108 -1.13 0.76 15.22
C TYR A 108 -1.29 0.79 16.76
N LYS A 109 -2.07 -0.12 17.35
CA LYS A 109 -2.29 -0.16 18.80
C LYS A 109 -1.06 -0.70 19.53
N PRO A 110 -0.64 -0.08 20.65
CA PRO A 110 0.43 -0.61 21.49
C PRO A 110 -0.02 -1.82 22.32
N PRO A 111 0.87 -2.79 22.62
CA PRO A 111 2.25 -2.90 22.15
C PRO A 111 2.33 -3.30 20.67
N MET A 112 3.20 -2.63 19.90
CA MET A 112 3.36 -2.88 18.46
C MET A 112 4.49 -3.88 18.20
N HIS A 113 4.20 -4.93 17.43
CA HIS A 113 5.21 -5.90 17.00
C HIS A 113 6.25 -5.24 16.05
N PRO A 114 7.56 -5.49 16.19
CA PRO A 114 8.61 -4.80 15.42
C PRO A 114 8.51 -4.92 13.89
N LEU A 115 7.83 -5.95 13.39
CA LEU A 115 7.61 -6.17 11.95
C LEU A 115 6.42 -5.39 11.38
N VAL A 116 5.55 -4.83 12.23
CA VAL A 116 4.34 -4.12 11.80
C VAL A 116 4.63 -2.86 10.99
N PRO A 117 5.59 -1.96 11.35
CA PRO A 117 5.70 -0.66 10.71
C PRO A 117 5.76 -0.71 9.17
N ARG A 118 6.61 -1.58 8.61
CA ARG A 118 6.74 -1.69 7.14
C ARG A 118 5.44 -2.22 6.51
N ALA A 119 4.86 -3.28 7.06
CA ALA A 119 3.61 -3.85 6.54
C ALA A 119 2.44 -2.85 6.65
N ALA A 120 2.36 -2.15 7.77
CA ALA A 120 1.42 -1.07 8.04
C ALA A 120 1.54 0.08 7.04
N LEU A 121 2.77 0.48 6.67
CA LEU A 121 2.99 1.49 5.62
C LEU A 121 2.35 1.06 4.30
N PHE A 122 2.53 -0.20 3.88
CA PHE A 122 1.92 -0.69 2.65
C PHE A 122 0.40 -0.79 2.75
N LEU A 123 -0.15 -1.28 3.87
CA LEU A 123 -1.60 -1.35 4.04
C LEU A 123 -2.22 0.06 4.02
N PHE A 124 -1.59 1.01 4.72
CA PHE A 124 -1.98 2.42 4.68
C PHE A 124 -1.97 2.96 3.25
N SER A 125 -0.91 2.65 2.47
CA SER A 125 -0.78 3.11 1.09
C SER A 125 -1.88 2.58 0.18
N TYR A 126 -2.21 1.28 0.29
CA TYR A 126 -3.30 0.69 -0.48
C TYR A 126 -4.66 1.27 -0.08
N VAL A 127 -4.94 1.43 1.22
CA VAL A 127 -6.17 2.04 1.73
C VAL A 127 -6.32 3.47 1.20
N ALA A 128 -5.28 4.31 1.33
CA ALA A 128 -5.31 5.69 0.87
C ALA A 128 -5.51 5.77 -0.66
N SER A 129 -4.82 4.92 -1.42
CA SER A 129 -4.98 4.85 -2.88
C SER A 129 -6.39 4.42 -3.29
N SER A 130 -6.96 3.42 -2.59
CA SER A 130 -8.36 2.99 -2.81
C SER A 130 -9.34 4.13 -2.55
N LEU A 131 -9.13 4.93 -1.50
CA LEU A 131 -10.00 6.06 -1.18
C LEU A 131 -9.91 7.17 -2.23
N TYR A 132 -8.71 7.50 -2.73
CA TYR A 132 -8.58 8.47 -3.82
C TYR A 132 -9.21 7.97 -5.14
N LEU A 133 -9.07 6.69 -5.47
CA LEU A 133 -9.75 6.10 -6.63
C LEU A 133 -11.27 6.13 -6.47
N LEU A 134 -11.78 5.86 -5.26
CA LEU A 134 -13.20 5.94 -4.96
C LEU A 134 -13.71 7.38 -5.10
N GLU A 135 -13.00 8.35 -4.54
CA GLU A 135 -13.32 9.77 -4.65
C GLU A 135 -13.39 10.21 -6.12
N HIS A 136 -12.40 9.82 -6.92
CA HIS A 136 -12.38 10.09 -8.36
C HIS A 136 -13.55 9.42 -9.09
N ALA A 137 -13.82 8.14 -8.81
CA ALA A 137 -14.92 7.40 -9.42
C ALA A 137 -16.29 8.02 -9.09
N VAL A 138 -16.51 8.43 -7.83
CA VAL A 138 -17.73 9.12 -7.40
C VAL A 138 -17.86 10.48 -8.10
N TRP A 139 -16.79 11.29 -8.13
CA TRP A 139 -16.79 12.57 -8.82
C TRP A 139 -17.10 12.41 -10.31
N SER A 140 -16.44 11.46 -10.97
CA SER A 140 -16.60 11.17 -12.40
C SER A 140 -18.02 10.73 -12.73
N PHE A 141 -18.62 9.89 -11.88
CA PHE A 141 -20.00 9.44 -12.00
C PHE A 141 -21.01 10.58 -11.83
N VAL A 142 -20.90 11.36 -10.74
CA VAL A 142 -21.81 12.46 -10.42
C VAL A 142 -21.69 13.61 -11.44
N SER A 143 -20.48 13.85 -11.96
CA SER A 143 -20.22 14.88 -12.98
C SER A 143 -20.50 14.41 -14.40
N HIS A 144 -21.07 13.20 -14.58
CA HIS A 144 -21.40 12.60 -15.87
C HIS A 144 -20.25 12.57 -16.88
N GLN A 145 -19.02 12.32 -16.42
CA GLN A 145 -17.87 12.17 -17.32
C GLN A 145 -18.05 10.96 -18.24
N ALA A 146 -17.32 10.95 -19.36
CA ALA A 146 -17.39 9.88 -20.36
C ALA A 146 -16.80 8.57 -19.82
N GLU A 147 -15.77 8.68 -18.99
CA GLU A 147 -14.97 7.59 -18.44
C GLU A 147 -15.51 7.00 -17.13
N ARG A 148 -16.66 7.49 -16.63
CA ARG A 148 -17.20 7.13 -15.31
C ARG A 148 -17.29 5.63 -15.02
N GLU A 149 -17.66 4.83 -16.02
CA GLU A 149 -17.73 3.37 -15.84
C GLU A 149 -16.34 2.75 -15.70
N THR A 150 -15.36 3.28 -16.42
CA THR A 150 -13.95 2.87 -16.34
C THR A 150 -13.33 3.30 -15.02
N ASP A 151 -13.65 4.50 -14.51
CA ASP A 151 -13.16 4.96 -13.22
C ASP A 151 -13.69 4.11 -12.06
N VAL A 152 -14.99 3.75 -12.12
CA VAL A 152 -15.60 2.81 -11.16
C VAL A 152 -14.93 1.44 -11.23
N GLU A 153 -14.69 0.92 -12.43
CA GLU A 153 -14.00 -0.35 -12.62
C GLU A 153 -12.55 -0.32 -12.12
N ALA A 154 -11.83 0.78 -12.32
CA ALA A 154 -10.47 0.96 -11.83
C ALA A 154 -10.41 0.89 -10.30
N PHE A 155 -11.37 1.51 -9.60
CA PHE A 155 -11.50 1.38 -8.15
C PHE A 155 -11.77 -0.08 -7.72
N ILE A 156 -12.73 -0.76 -8.36
CA ILE A 156 -13.09 -2.15 -8.03
C ILE A 156 -11.86 -3.05 -8.15
N ARG A 157 -11.18 -3.03 -9.31
CA ARG A 157 -10.00 -3.87 -9.55
C ARG A 157 -8.84 -3.52 -8.65
N TRP A 158 -8.63 -2.24 -8.33
CA TRP A 158 -7.60 -1.86 -7.39
C TRP A 158 -7.82 -2.49 -6.01
N VAL A 159 -9.07 -2.49 -5.52
CA VAL A 159 -9.42 -3.07 -4.22
C VAL A 159 -9.37 -4.60 -4.22
N GLU A 160 -9.88 -5.24 -5.27
CA GLU A 160 -10.04 -6.69 -5.34
C GLU A 160 -8.79 -7.42 -5.83
N GLU A 161 -8.07 -6.84 -6.80
CA GLU A 161 -6.97 -7.46 -7.53
C GLU A 161 -5.63 -6.75 -7.30
N GLY A 162 -5.64 -5.46 -6.91
CA GLY A 162 -4.46 -4.60 -6.84
C GLY A 162 -3.47 -4.92 -5.72
N GLY A 163 -3.75 -5.89 -4.85
CA GLY A 163 -2.82 -6.34 -3.80
C GLY A 163 -3.19 -5.94 -2.37
N LEU A 164 -4.28 -5.20 -2.16
CA LEU A 164 -4.77 -4.82 -0.83
C LEU A 164 -4.97 -6.05 0.08
N LYS A 165 -5.53 -7.14 -0.47
CA LYS A 165 -5.73 -8.40 0.26
C LYS A 165 -4.43 -9.03 0.74
N THR A 166 -3.43 -9.10 -0.13
CA THR A 166 -2.12 -9.68 0.21
C THR A 166 -1.50 -8.93 1.40
N VAL A 167 -1.50 -7.60 1.36
CA VAL A 167 -0.89 -6.80 2.41
C VAL A 167 -1.70 -6.88 3.72
N GLN A 168 -3.03 -6.92 3.65
CA GLN A 168 -3.88 -7.12 4.82
C GLN A 168 -3.62 -8.49 5.48
N GLU A 169 -3.49 -9.55 4.69
CA GLU A 169 -3.14 -10.89 5.20
C GLU A 169 -1.76 -10.91 5.86
N ASP A 170 -0.78 -10.19 5.30
CA ASP A 170 0.56 -10.11 5.89
C ASP A 170 0.56 -9.42 7.26
N ILE A 171 -0.22 -8.36 7.44
CA ILE A 171 -0.43 -7.77 8.77
C ILE A 171 -1.08 -8.77 9.72
N LYS A 172 -2.13 -9.47 9.29
CA LYS A 172 -2.79 -10.49 10.13
C LYS A 172 -1.79 -11.57 10.58
N LYS A 173 -0.99 -12.10 9.65
CA LYS A 173 0.08 -13.07 9.96
C LYS A 173 1.10 -12.52 10.95
N ILE A 174 1.43 -11.23 10.90
CA ILE A 174 2.33 -10.60 11.87
C ILE A 174 1.66 -10.52 13.25
N LEU A 175 0.43 -10.03 13.32
CA LEU A 175 -0.28 -9.85 14.59
C LEU A 175 -0.59 -11.18 15.29
N THR A 176 -0.78 -12.28 14.54
CA THR A 176 -1.00 -13.61 15.11
C THR A 176 0.29 -14.41 15.33
N SER A 177 1.46 -13.84 15.03
CA SER A 177 2.71 -14.59 15.13
C SER A 177 3.23 -14.67 16.57
N PRO A 178 3.97 -15.76 16.93
CA PRO A 178 4.57 -15.89 18.25
C PRO A 178 5.57 -14.76 18.54
N GLU A 179 5.73 -14.39 19.81
CA GLU A 179 6.74 -13.39 20.24
C GLU A 179 8.17 -13.80 19.82
N THR A 180 8.43 -15.11 19.71
CA THR A 180 9.70 -15.69 19.25
C THR A 180 9.95 -15.52 17.75
N ARG A 181 9.02 -14.94 16.98
CA ARG A 181 9.20 -14.73 15.53
C ARG A 181 10.45 -13.91 15.23
N SER A 182 10.67 -12.83 15.96
CA SER A 182 11.85 -11.98 15.75
C SER A 182 13.17 -12.72 16.03
N GLU A 183 13.17 -13.65 16.98
CA GLU A 183 14.32 -14.51 17.27
C GLU A 183 14.53 -15.57 16.18
N THR A 184 13.43 -16.12 15.69
CA THR A 184 13.43 -17.07 14.56
C THR A 184 13.96 -16.42 13.29
N ASP A 185 13.52 -15.19 12.97
CA ASP A 185 13.99 -14.41 11.83
C ASP A 185 15.50 -14.14 11.94
N LYS A 186 15.99 -13.79 13.14
CA LYS A 186 17.44 -13.66 13.39
C LYS A 186 18.19 -14.97 13.16
N ALA A 187 17.67 -16.09 13.66
CA ALA A 187 18.28 -17.41 13.48
C ALA A 187 18.27 -17.87 12.01
N LEU A 188 17.26 -17.49 11.22
CA LEU A 188 17.20 -17.78 9.78
C LEU A 188 18.25 -16.98 8.99
N VAL A 189 18.43 -15.69 9.32
CA VAL A 189 19.36 -14.81 8.61
C VAL A 189 20.82 -15.08 8.99
N TYR A 190 21.10 -15.24 10.28
CA TYR A 190 22.46 -15.34 10.78
C TYR A 190 22.89 -16.78 11.07
N GLY A 191 21.96 -17.73 11.22
CA GLY A 191 22.22 -19.05 11.79
C GLY A 191 22.14 -19.04 13.33
N LYS A 192 21.83 -20.20 13.93
CA LYS A 192 21.60 -20.33 15.39
C LYS A 192 22.82 -19.99 16.26
N ASP A 193 24.03 -20.20 15.73
CA ASP A 193 25.29 -20.08 16.47
C ASP A 193 26.20 -18.95 15.98
N ALA A 194 25.73 -18.13 15.02
CA ALA A 194 26.54 -17.02 14.55
C ALA A 194 26.53 -15.89 15.59
N ARG A 195 27.70 -15.63 16.19
CA ARG A 195 27.96 -14.31 16.77
C ARG A 195 27.82 -13.29 15.65
N SER A 196 26.94 -12.31 15.84
CA SER A 196 26.88 -11.11 15.00
C SER A 196 28.31 -10.66 14.70
N LYS A 197 28.69 -10.63 13.43
CA LYS A 197 29.97 -10.06 12.97
C LYS A 197 29.90 -8.54 12.79
N LEU A 198 28.79 -7.93 13.20
CA LEU A 198 28.63 -6.49 13.36
C LEU A 198 28.85 -6.13 14.82
#